data_AF-A0A812NE52-F1
#
_entry.id   AF-A0A812NE52-F1
#
_cell.length_a   1.000
_cell.length_b   1.000
_cell.length_c   1.000
_cell.angle_alpha   90.00
_cell.angle_beta   90.00
_cell.angle_gamma   90.00
#
_symmetry.space_group_name_H-M   'P 1'
#
loop_
_entity.id
_entity.type
_entity.pdbx_description
1 polymer ?
#
loop_
_entity_poly.entity_id
_entity_poly.type
_entity_poly.pdbx_seq_one_letter_code
_entity_poly.pdbx_strand_id
1 'polypeptide(L)'
;MRKVKFCQTTYNEKFSKIIEEFPKIDDIHPFYADLCNVLYDRDHYKLALGQVNACKKIVDGIAKDYVKMMKFADSLYKCKMLKRAALGRMATAVKKLTGALSFLEEVRQHLGRLPSINPATRTLILTGYPNVGKSSFMNIVTNANVDVQPYAFTTKSLFIGHLDHNYVKWQALRPFAE
;
A
#
# COMPACT_ATOMS: atom_id res chain seq x y z
N MET A 1 30.77 15.17 7.31
CA MET A 1 29.71 14.72 8.24
C MET A 1 28.31 15.17 7.82
N ARG A 2 28.01 16.49 7.72
CA ARG A 2 26.65 17.00 7.38
C ARG A 2 26.00 16.33 6.16
N LYS A 3 26.75 16.14 5.06
CA LYS A 3 26.22 15.51 3.84
C LYS A 3 25.72 14.07 4.04
N VAL A 4 26.42 13.28 4.87
CA VAL A 4 26.02 11.88 5.16
C VAL A 4 24.78 11.86 6.05
N LYS A 5 24.74 12.69 7.10
CA LYS A 5 23.57 12.82 7.98
C LYS A 5 22.34 13.33 7.24
N PHE A 6 22.50 14.32 6.35
CA PHE A 6 21.40 14.83 5.55
C PHE A 6 20.78 13.72 4.70
N CYS A 7 21.61 12.94 3.99
CA CYS A 7 21.14 11.83 3.17
C CYS A 7 20.43 10.74 3.99
N GLN A 8 20.98 10.37 5.15
CA GLN A 8 20.32 9.45 6.09
C GLN A 8 18.94 9.96 6.50
N THR A 9 18.85 11.25 6.89
CA THR A 9 17.61 11.86 7.34
C THR A 9 16.55 11.82 6.24
N THR A 10 16.92 12.19 5.01
CA THR A 10 16.01 12.13 3.85
C THR A 10 15.51 10.72 3.57
N TYR A 11 16.38 9.70 3.62
CA TYR A 11 15.93 8.30 3.46
C TYR A 11 14.97 7.88 4.58
N ASN A 12 15.28 8.21 5.82
CA ASN A 12 14.43 7.88 6.96
C ASN A 12 13.07 8.56 6.88
N GLU A 13 13.02 9.84 6.51
CA GLU A 13 11.76 10.57 6.32
C GLU A 13 10.91 9.90 5.25
N LYS A 14 11.49 9.56 4.09
CA LYS A 14 10.76 8.91 2.99
C LYS A 14 10.28 7.51 3.36
N PHE A 15 11.12 6.68 3.99
CA PHE A 15 10.71 5.35 4.41
C PHE A 15 9.69 5.37 5.54
N SER A 16 9.78 6.33 6.47
CA SER A 16 8.78 6.46 7.55
C SER A 16 7.43 6.85 6.98
N LYS A 17 7.39 7.82 6.04
CA LYS A 17 6.16 8.18 5.34
C LYS A 17 5.49 6.98 4.67
N ILE A 18 6.27 6.17 3.95
CA ILE A 18 5.75 4.95 3.31
C ILE A 18 5.13 4.01 4.37
N ILE A 19 5.86 3.73 5.46
CA ILE A 19 5.38 2.81 6.51
C ILE A 19 4.13 3.34 7.23
N GLU A 20 4.02 4.66 7.41
CA GLU A 20 2.90 5.31 8.10
C GLU A 20 1.65 5.48 7.21
N GLU A 21 1.83 5.71 5.91
CA GLU A 21 0.73 5.88 4.96
C GLU A 21 0.02 4.55 4.62
N PHE A 22 0.75 3.43 4.71
CA PHE A 22 0.17 2.12 4.46
C PHE A 22 -0.65 1.59 5.65
N PRO A 23 -1.88 1.09 5.43
CA PRO A 23 -2.71 0.58 6.51
C PRO A 23 -2.13 -0.69 7.12
N LYS A 24 -2.08 -0.74 8.45
CA LYS A 24 -1.68 -1.96 9.18
C LYS A 24 -2.82 -2.97 9.14
N ILE A 25 -2.63 -4.05 8.39
CA ILE A 25 -3.64 -5.12 8.21
C ILE A 25 -4.14 -5.70 9.55
N ASP A 26 -3.31 -5.68 10.60
CA ASP A 26 -3.67 -6.25 11.91
C ASP A 26 -4.53 -5.31 12.78
N ASP A 27 -4.48 -4.00 12.53
CA ASP A 27 -5.18 -2.98 13.33
C ASP A 27 -6.46 -2.46 12.66
N ILE A 28 -6.72 -2.87 11.41
CA ILE A 28 -7.92 -2.48 10.65
C ILE A 28 -9.10 -3.41 10.94
N HIS A 29 -10.30 -2.97 10.59
CA HIS A 29 -11.52 -3.77 10.73
C HIS A 29 -11.38 -5.13 10.02
N PRO A 30 -11.84 -6.25 10.63
CA PRO A 30 -11.68 -7.60 10.08
C PRO A 30 -12.10 -7.74 8.61
N PHE A 31 -13.22 -7.12 8.22
CA PHE A 31 -13.67 -7.06 6.83
C PHE A 31 -12.58 -6.56 5.85
N TYR A 32 -11.87 -5.48 6.19
CA TYR A 32 -10.81 -4.95 5.34
C TYR A 32 -9.53 -5.79 5.43
N ALA A 33 -9.26 -6.38 6.59
CA ALA A 33 -8.13 -7.31 6.75
C ALA A 33 -8.30 -8.54 5.83
N ASP A 34 -9.50 -9.13 5.80
CA ASP A 34 -9.82 -10.28 4.96
C ASP A 34 -9.84 -9.90 3.47
N LEU A 35 -10.41 -8.74 3.13
CA LEU A 35 -10.39 -8.23 1.75
C LEU A 35 -8.95 -8.03 1.25
N CYS A 36 -8.09 -7.43 2.07
CA CYS A 36 -6.67 -7.26 1.74
C CYS A 36 -5.94 -8.60 1.63
N ASN A 37 -6.28 -9.58 2.47
CA ASN A 37 -5.69 -10.91 2.42
C ASN A 37 -6.01 -11.62 1.10
N VAL A 38 -7.26 -11.54 0.64
CA VAL A 38 -7.69 -12.12 -0.65
C VAL A 38 -7.06 -11.40 -1.83
N LEU A 39 -6.92 -10.08 -1.78
CA LEU A 39 -6.42 -9.29 -2.90
C LEU A 39 -4.89 -9.28 -3.06
N TYR A 40 -4.15 -9.23 -1.95
CA TYR A 40 -2.72 -8.88 -1.98
C TYR A 40 -1.80 -9.90 -1.31
N ASP A 41 -2.36 -10.96 -0.72
CA ASP A 41 -1.67 -11.88 0.19
C ASP A 41 -1.06 -11.13 1.40
N ARG A 42 -1.62 -11.39 2.59
CA ARG A 42 -1.21 -10.73 3.83
C ARG A 42 0.29 -10.93 4.12
N ASP A 43 0.84 -12.10 3.80
CA ASP A 43 2.23 -12.41 4.13
C ASP A 43 3.18 -11.64 3.21
N HIS A 44 2.89 -11.60 1.91
CA HIS A 44 3.70 -10.84 0.96
C HIS A 44 3.68 -9.34 1.26
N TYR A 45 2.51 -8.80 1.60
CA TYR A 45 2.35 -7.40 2.01
C TYR A 45 3.18 -7.04 3.24
N LYS A 46 3.08 -7.86 4.30
CA LYS A 46 3.86 -7.65 5.53
C LYS A 46 5.36 -7.78 5.30
N LEU A 47 5.77 -8.74 4.47
CA LEU A 47 7.17 -8.95 4.13
C LEU A 47 7.74 -7.73 3.39
N ALA A 48 7.01 -7.18 2.42
CA ALA A 48 7.42 -5.98 1.69
C ALA A 48 7.61 -4.76 2.62
N LEU A 49 6.64 -4.47 3.51
CA LEU A 49 6.77 -3.40 4.50
C LEU A 49 7.91 -3.67 5.51
N GLY A 50 8.08 -4.94 5.91
CA GLY A 50 9.17 -5.39 6.76
C GLY A 50 10.55 -5.15 6.14
N GLN A 51 10.70 -5.38 4.83
CA GLN A 51 11.93 -5.10 4.09
C GLN A 51 12.25 -3.59 4.07
N VAL A 52 11.25 -2.74 3.87
CA VAL A 52 11.43 -1.27 3.92
C VAL A 52 11.93 -0.84 5.30
N ASN A 53 11.31 -1.35 6.37
CA ASN A 53 11.74 -1.05 7.75
C ASN A 53 13.15 -1.61 8.06
N ALA A 54 13.49 -2.79 7.55
CA ALA A 54 14.83 -3.36 7.69
C ALA A 54 15.88 -2.49 6.97
N CYS A 55 15.58 -2.01 5.76
CA CYS A 55 16.48 -1.12 5.03
C CYS A 55 16.67 0.22 5.73
N LYS A 56 15.63 0.78 6.36
CA LYS A 56 15.74 1.99 7.20
C LYS A 56 16.80 1.78 8.30
N LYS A 57 16.74 0.65 9.02
CA LYS A 57 17.74 0.30 10.05
C LYS A 57 19.16 0.12 9.47
N ILE A 58 19.28 -0.47 8.28
CA ILE A 58 20.57 -0.63 7.60
C ILE A 58 21.18 0.73 7.23
N VAL A 59 20.38 1.65 6.69
CA VAL A 59 20.82 3.02 6.35
C VAL A 59 21.29 3.77 7.60
N ASP A 60 20.57 3.62 8.71
CA ASP A 60 20.97 4.19 10.02
C ASP A 60 22.30 3.62 10.53
N GLY A 61 22.49 2.31 10.43
CA GLY A 61 23.75 1.65 10.78
C GLY A 61 24.93 2.20 9.97
N ILE A 62 24.78 2.21 8.64
CA ILE A 62 25.79 2.77 7.71
C ILE A 62 26.09 4.23 8.08
N ALA A 63 25.08 5.07 8.30
CA ALA A 63 25.29 6.47 8.62
C ALA A 63 26.09 6.65 9.92
N LYS A 64 25.76 5.90 10.97
CA LYS A 64 26.46 5.95 12.26
C LYS A 64 27.93 5.56 12.13
N ASP A 65 28.22 4.46 11.44
CA ASP A 65 29.58 3.95 11.26
C ASP A 65 30.45 4.93 10.47
N TYR A 66 29.96 5.41 9.33
CA TYR A 66 30.72 6.34 8.50
C TYR A 66 30.88 7.71 9.18
N VAL A 67 29.90 8.20 9.93
CA VAL A 67 30.05 9.44 10.71
C VAL A 67 31.13 9.28 11.80
N LYS A 68 31.22 8.11 12.46
CA LYS A 68 32.28 7.82 13.43
C LYS A 68 33.65 7.78 12.77
N MET A 69 33.79 7.09 11.62
CA MET A 69 35.05 7.03 10.87
C MET A 69 35.50 8.42 10.35
N MET A 70 34.55 9.27 9.94
CA MET A 70 34.87 10.63 9.46
C MET A 70 35.46 11.55 10.54
N LYS A 71 35.29 11.23 11.84
CA LYS A 71 35.89 12.04 12.93
C LYS A 71 37.41 11.86 13.04
N PHE A 72 37.93 10.70 12.63
CA PHE A 72 39.35 10.34 12.70
C PHE A 72 40.03 10.42 11.32
N ALA A 73 39.51 11.25 10.43
CA ALA A 73 40.02 11.39 9.08
C ALA A 73 40.99 12.57 8.99
N ASP A 74 42.24 12.28 8.63
CA ASP A 74 43.37 13.23 8.72
C ASP A 74 43.54 14.10 7.45
N SER A 75 42.80 13.79 6.38
CA SER A 75 42.91 14.52 5.11
C SER A 75 41.56 14.73 4.41
N LEU A 76 41.51 15.79 3.59
CA LEU A 76 40.35 16.09 2.75
C LEU A 76 40.03 14.94 1.78
N TYR A 77 41.06 14.29 1.24
CA TYR A 77 40.91 13.15 0.34
C TYR A 77 40.23 11.96 1.04
N LYS A 78 40.70 11.60 2.24
CA LYS A 78 40.11 10.53 3.07
C LYS A 78 38.66 10.84 3.42
N CYS A 79 38.35 12.08 3.79
CA CYS A 79 36.98 12.56 4.01
C CYS A 79 36.09 12.42 2.76
N LYS A 80 36.61 12.78 1.56
CA LYS A 80 35.88 12.68 0.29
C LYS A 80 35.57 11.23 -0.06
N MET A 81 36.52 10.31 0.13
CA MET A 81 36.34 8.88 -0.13
C MET A 81 35.34 8.25 0.84
N LEU A 82 35.45 8.53 2.15
CA LEU A 82 34.47 8.06 3.14
C LEU A 82 33.05 8.55 2.83
N LYS A 83 32.90 9.82 2.44
CA LYS A 83 31.60 10.36 2.01
C LYS A 83 31.05 9.59 0.81
N ARG A 84 31.86 9.37 -0.22
CA ARG A 84 31.44 8.67 -1.46
C ARG A 84 31.06 7.22 -1.16
N ALA A 85 31.84 6.53 -0.33
CA ALA A 85 31.56 5.16 0.10
C ALA A 85 30.24 5.06 0.89
N ALA A 86 30.02 5.97 1.86
CA ALA A 86 28.80 6.00 2.64
C ALA A 86 27.55 6.15 1.76
N LEU A 87 27.55 7.15 0.87
CA LEU A 87 26.43 7.40 -0.05
C LEU A 87 26.23 6.23 -1.03
N GLY A 88 27.32 5.65 -1.53
CA GLY A 88 27.26 4.47 -2.40
C GLY A 88 26.59 3.28 -1.71
N ARG A 89 27.00 2.96 -0.46
CA ARG A 89 26.39 1.85 0.29
C ARG A 89 24.93 2.09 0.63
N MET A 90 24.56 3.31 0.97
CA MET A 90 23.14 3.69 1.16
C MET A 90 22.34 3.47 -0.13
N ALA A 91 22.84 3.95 -1.27
CA ALA A 91 22.18 3.77 -2.56
C ALA A 91 22.07 2.29 -2.97
N THR A 92 23.10 1.49 -2.72
CA THR A 92 23.06 0.04 -2.98
C THR A 92 22.03 -0.67 -2.10
N ALA A 93 21.89 -0.29 -0.84
CA ALA A 93 20.85 -0.85 0.04
C ALA A 93 19.45 -0.55 -0.50
N VAL A 94 19.22 0.70 -0.92
CA VAL A 94 17.94 1.13 -1.53
C VAL A 94 17.68 0.42 -2.85
N LYS A 95 18.70 0.23 -3.69
CA LYS A 95 18.56 -0.46 -4.98
C LYS A 95 18.16 -1.92 -4.83
N LYS A 96 18.47 -2.57 -3.70
CA LYS A 96 17.99 -3.94 -3.42
C LYS A 96 16.49 -4.01 -3.12
N LEU A 97 15.87 -2.90 -2.69
CA LEU A 97 14.44 -2.82 -2.38
C LEU A 97 13.54 -2.62 -3.61
N THR A 98 14.09 -2.51 -4.83
CA THR A 98 13.30 -2.17 -6.01
C THR A 98 12.11 -3.09 -6.25
N GLY A 99 12.26 -4.40 -5.97
CA GLY A 99 11.15 -5.36 -6.09
C GLY A 99 10.01 -5.06 -5.12
N ALA A 100 10.31 -4.87 -3.83
CA ALA A 100 9.31 -4.54 -2.82
C ALA A 100 8.66 -3.18 -3.05
N LEU A 101 9.42 -2.18 -3.52
CA LEU A 101 8.87 -0.86 -3.84
C LEU A 101 7.94 -0.90 -5.06
N SER A 102 8.26 -1.72 -6.08
CA SER A 102 7.38 -1.91 -7.24
C SER A 102 6.06 -2.53 -6.82
N PHE A 103 6.12 -3.60 -6.01
CA PHE A 103 4.93 -4.24 -5.46
C PHE A 103 4.09 -3.28 -4.62
N LEU A 104 4.70 -2.52 -3.70
CA LEU A 104 3.98 -1.56 -2.87
C LEU A 104 3.31 -0.46 -3.71
N GLU A 105 3.92 -0.01 -4.81
CA GLU A 105 3.32 0.99 -5.68
C GLU A 105 2.10 0.43 -6.44
N GLU A 106 2.15 -0.81 -6.91
CA GLU A 106 0.99 -1.49 -7.51
C GLU A 106 -0.16 -1.61 -6.51
N VAL A 107 0.15 -2.04 -5.28
CA VAL A 107 -0.83 -2.12 -4.19
C VAL A 107 -1.43 -0.75 -3.89
N ARG A 108 -0.61 0.31 -3.81
CA ARG A 108 -1.08 1.69 -3.56
C ARG A 108 -2.05 2.16 -4.65
N GLN A 109 -1.74 1.92 -5.92
CA GLN A 109 -2.60 2.30 -7.04
C GLN A 109 -3.93 1.54 -7.03
N HIS A 110 -3.90 0.25 -6.67
CA HIS A 110 -5.13 -0.56 -6.57
C HIS A 110 -5.97 -0.16 -5.35
N LEU A 111 -5.35 0.06 -4.18
CA LEU A 111 -6.03 0.51 -2.96
C LEU A 111 -6.73 1.86 -3.17
N GLY A 112 -6.12 2.78 -3.91
CA GLY A 112 -6.72 4.09 -4.22
C GLY A 112 -7.98 4.02 -5.09
N ARG A 113 -8.23 2.88 -5.76
CA ARG A 113 -9.45 2.66 -6.56
C ARG A 113 -10.53 1.90 -5.78
N LEU A 114 -10.22 1.37 -4.60
CA LEU A 114 -11.20 0.64 -3.81
C LEU A 114 -12.29 1.60 -3.32
N PRO A 115 -13.57 1.21 -3.46
CA PRO A 115 -14.66 2.03 -2.98
C PRO A 115 -14.71 2.00 -1.44
N SER A 116 -15.12 3.11 -0.83
CA SER A 116 -15.24 3.20 0.63
C SER A 116 -16.47 2.45 1.13
N ILE A 117 -16.27 1.43 1.97
CA ILE A 117 -17.32 0.57 2.53
C ILE A 117 -17.39 0.87 4.02
N ASN A 118 -18.57 1.16 4.55
CA ASN A 118 -18.70 1.26 5.99
C ASN A 118 -19.37 -0.01 6.55
N PRO A 119 -18.60 -0.93 7.18
CA PRO A 119 -19.15 -2.20 7.65
C PRO A 119 -20.18 -2.04 8.78
N ALA A 120 -20.22 -0.88 9.46
CA ALA A 120 -21.20 -0.61 10.51
C ALA A 120 -22.53 -0.03 9.98
N THR A 121 -22.59 0.35 8.70
CA THR A 121 -23.80 0.94 8.10
C THR A 121 -24.71 -0.12 7.50
N ARG A 122 -25.98 0.25 7.30
CA ARG A 122 -26.99 -0.60 6.68
C ARG A 122 -26.56 -0.97 5.26
N THR A 123 -26.24 -2.24 5.08
CA THR A 123 -25.69 -2.76 3.83
C THR A 123 -26.59 -3.88 3.30
N LEU A 124 -26.88 -3.85 2.01
CA LEU A 124 -27.63 -4.87 1.28
C LEU A 124 -26.66 -5.55 0.32
N ILE A 125 -26.52 -6.88 0.43
CA ILE A 125 -25.57 -7.64 -0.39
C ILE A 125 -26.33 -8.31 -1.55
N LEU A 126 -25.87 -8.09 -2.78
CA LEU A 126 -26.43 -8.70 -3.99
C LEU A 126 -25.65 -9.97 -4.36
N THR A 127 -26.11 -11.13 -3.87
CA THR A 127 -25.54 -12.45 -4.20
C THR A 127 -26.38 -13.20 -5.23
N GLY A 128 -25.79 -14.19 -5.90
CA GLY A 128 -26.48 -15.06 -6.88
C GLY A 128 -25.53 -15.58 -7.97
N TYR A 129 -26.02 -16.37 -8.92
CA TYR A 129 -25.20 -16.91 -10.01
C TYR A 129 -24.68 -15.84 -10.98
N PRO A 130 -23.58 -16.09 -11.71
CA PRO A 130 -23.16 -15.24 -12.81
C PRO A 130 -24.32 -15.01 -13.81
N ASN A 131 -24.36 -13.82 -14.43
CA ASN A 131 -25.33 -13.46 -15.47
C ASN A 131 -26.84 -13.44 -15.09
N VAL A 132 -27.21 -13.54 -13.82
CA VAL A 132 -28.64 -13.42 -13.38
C VAL A 132 -29.18 -11.98 -13.34
N GLY A 133 -28.45 -11.01 -13.91
CA GLY A 133 -28.91 -9.60 -13.95
C GLY A 133 -28.64 -8.77 -12.69
N LYS A 134 -27.77 -9.22 -11.78
CA LYS A 134 -27.41 -8.45 -10.56
C LYS A 134 -26.84 -7.06 -10.86
N SER A 135 -26.02 -6.93 -11.92
CA SER A 135 -25.50 -5.63 -12.38
C SER A 135 -26.64 -4.69 -12.78
N SER A 136 -27.61 -5.21 -13.54
CA SER A 136 -28.75 -4.44 -14.02
C SER A 136 -29.63 -3.98 -12.86
N PHE A 137 -29.88 -4.85 -11.88
CA PHE A 137 -30.60 -4.47 -10.66
C PHE A 137 -29.89 -3.35 -9.90
N MET A 138 -28.56 -3.45 -9.76
CA MET A 138 -27.75 -2.45 -9.08
C MET A 138 -27.81 -1.07 -9.77
N ASN A 139 -27.75 -1.02 -11.10
CA ASN A 139 -27.84 0.23 -11.87
C ASN A 139 -29.25 0.86 -11.84
N ILE A 140 -30.30 0.05 -11.65
CA ILE A 140 -31.68 0.55 -11.55
C ILE A 140 -31.94 1.12 -10.16
N VAL A 141 -31.47 0.43 -9.12
CA VAL A 141 -31.76 0.78 -7.72
C VAL A 141 -30.79 1.83 -7.19
N THR A 142 -29.58 1.90 -7.74
CA THR A 142 -28.52 2.80 -7.29
C THR A 142 -27.92 3.55 -8.46
N ASN A 143 -27.33 4.72 -8.20
CA ASN A 143 -26.57 5.47 -9.21
C ASN A 143 -25.18 4.87 -9.49
N ALA A 144 -24.95 3.59 -9.17
CA ALA A 144 -23.72 2.91 -9.54
C ALA A 144 -23.75 2.66 -11.06
N ASN A 145 -22.75 3.15 -11.79
CA ASN A 145 -22.63 2.91 -13.23
C ASN A 145 -21.77 1.65 -13.46
N VAL A 146 -22.36 0.48 -13.25
CA VAL A 146 -21.66 -0.81 -13.41
C VAL A 146 -21.86 -1.34 -14.83
N ASP A 147 -20.78 -1.65 -15.53
CA ASP A 147 -20.85 -2.23 -16.87
C ASP A 147 -21.53 -3.61 -16.86
N VAL A 148 -22.54 -3.78 -17.71
CA VAL A 148 -23.26 -5.05 -17.92
C VAL A 148 -22.77 -5.66 -19.22
N GLN A 149 -21.99 -6.75 -19.14
CA GLN A 149 -21.56 -7.50 -20.33
C GLN A 149 -22.05 -8.96 -20.25
N PRO A 150 -22.29 -9.64 -21.39
CA PRO A 150 -23.03 -10.91 -21.42
C PRO A 150 -22.20 -12.16 -21.06
N TYR A 151 -20.90 -12.06 -20.86
CA TYR A 151 -20.05 -13.19 -20.49
C TYR A 151 -19.92 -13.35 -18.97
N ALA A 152 -19.78 -14.59 -18.50
CA ALA A 152 -19.46 -14.85 -17.10
C ALA A 152 -18.10 -14.22 -16.75
N PHE A 153 -17.92 -13.69 -15.54
CA PHE A 153 -16.74 -12.95 -15.06
C PHE A 153 -16.64 -11.44 -15.41
N THR A 154 -17.77 -10.74 -15.51
CA THR A 154 -17.79 -9.28 -15.73
C THR A 154 -17.34 -8.44 -14.54
N THR A 155 -17.30 -8.98 -13.32
CA THR A 155 -16.91 -8.20 -12.13
C THR A 155 -15.77 -8.85 -11.37
N LYS A 156 -14.54 -8.46 -11.73
CA LYS A 156 -13.30 -8.78 -10.99
C LYS A 156 -13.08 -7.90 -9.76
N SER A 157 -13.95 -6.92 -9.54
CA SER A 157 -13.88 -5.95 -8.45
C SER A 157 -15.20 -5.87 -7.70
N LEU A 158 -15.12 -5.53 -6.42
CA LEU A 158 -16.27 -5.25 -5.58
C LEU A 158 -16.86 -3.88 -5.94
N PHE A 159 -18.17 -3.84 -6.16
CA PHE A 159 -18.89 -2.61 -6.50
C PHE A 159 -19.81 -2.19 -5.35
N ILE A 160 -19.93 -0.88 -5.18
CA ILE A 160 -20.85 -0.28 -4.20
C ILE A 160 -21.74 0.73 -4.92
N GLY A 161 -23.02 0.69 -4.57
CA GLY A 161 -24.02 1.69 -4.91
C GLY A 161 -24.61 2.26 -3.64
N HIS A 162 -24.92 3.55 -3.67
CA HIS A 162 -25.67 4.20 -2.59
C HIS A 162 -27.12 4.40 -3.04
N LEU A 163 -28.05 4.14 -2.13
CA LEU A 163 -29.47 4.40 -2.32
C LEU A 163 -30.07 5.07 -1.08
N ASP A 164 -31.04 5.93 -1.31
CA ASP A 164 -31.81 6.59 -0.25
C ASP A 164 -33.20 5.96 -0.18
N HIS A 165 -33.55 5.41 0.98
CA HIS A 165 -34.86 4.83 1.22
C HIS A 165 -35.36 5.23 2.61
N ASN A 166 -36.59 5.75 2.70
CA ASN A 166 -37.20 6.26 3.93
C ASN A 166 -36.32 7.27 4.68
N TYR A 167 -35.74 8.23 3.96
CA TYR A 167 -34.80 9.24 4.49
C TYR A 167 -33.54 8.65 5.15
N VAL A 168 -33.22 7.39 4.86
CA VAL A 168 -32.05 6.69 5.36
C VAL A 168 -31.16 6.28 4.19
N LYS A 169 -29.84 6.47 4.36
CA LYS A 169 -28.82 5.98 3.41
C LYS A 169 -28.58 4.49 3.59
N TRP A 170 -28.58 3.78 2.48
CA TRP A 170 -28.26 2.36 2.38
C TRP A 170 -27.10 2.15 1.40
N GLN A 171 -26.29 1.13 1.68
CA GLN A 171 -25.18 0.71 0.81
C GLN A 171 -25.57 -0.60 0.14
N ALA A 172 -25.69 -0.64 -1.18
CA ALA A 172 -25.80 -1.87 -1.93
C ALA A 172 -24.40 -2.35 -2.32
N LEU A 173 -24.00 -3.51 -1.82
CA LEU A 173 -22.69 -4.11 -2.07
C LEU A 173 -22.85 -5.33 -2.95
N ARG A 174 -22.01 -5.43 -3.98
CA ARG A 174 -21.91 -6.61 -4.82
C ARG A 174 -20.53 -7.26 -4.64
N PRO A 175 -20.47 -8.50 -4.12
CA PRO A 175 -19.22 -9.23 -3.94
C PRO A 175 -18.68 -9.76 -5.28
N PHE A 176 -17.44 -10.23 -5.25
CA PHE A 176 -16.78 -10.90 -6.38
C PHE A 176 -17.63 -12.08 -6.86
N ALA A 177 -17.70 -12.26 -8.18
CA ALA A 177 -18.28 -13.47 -8.76
C ALA A 177 -17.18 -14.53 -8.84
N GLU A 178 -17.36 -15.63 -8.11
CA GLU A 178 -16.70 -16.90 -8.41
C GLU A 178 -17.29 -17.55 -9.67
#